data_AF-A0A2D7J851-F1
#
_entry.id   AF-A0A2D7J851-F1
#
_cell.length_a   1.000
_cell.length_b   1.000
_cell.length_c   1.000
_cell.angle_alpha   90.00
_cell.angle_beta   90.00
_cell.angle_gamma   90.00
#
_symmetry.space_group_name_H-M   'P 1'
#
loop_
_entity.id
_entity.type
_entity.pdbx_description
1 polymer ?
#
loop_
_entity_poly.entity_id
_entity_poly.type
_entity_poly.pdbx_seq_one_letter_code
_entity_poly.pdbx_strand_id
1 'polypeptide(L)' 'SRATDTAGYIQPSRAQLVALRGTRSIYHNNAIQTWRVGSDGEVHNVQLG' A
#
# COMPACT_ATOMS: atom_id res chain seq x y z
N SER A 1 6.81 3.71 1.45
CA SER A 1 6.70 5.19 1.40
C SER A 1 5.25 5.60 1.60
N ARG A 2 4.96 6.90 1.78
CA ARG A 2 3.58 7.42 1.88
C ARG A 2 3.53 8.84 1.31
N ALA A 3 2.65 9.09 0.34
CA ALA A 3 2.46 10.42 -0.24
C ALA A 3 1.40 11.24 0.52
N THR A 4 1.55 12.56 0.51
CA THR A 4 0.52 13.54 0.89
C THR A 4 0.48 14.62 -0.19
N ASP A 5 -0.70 15.03 -0.62
CA ASP A 5 -0.86 16.08 -1.64
C ASP A 5 -1.30 17.44 -1.06
N THR A 6 -1.43 18.45 -1.91
CA THR A 6 -1.81 19.82 -1.54
C THR A 6 -3.26 19.96 -1.09
N ALA A 7 -4.12 18.98 -1.38
CA ALA A 7 -5.49 18.92 -0.86
C ALA A 7 -5.56 18.26 0.54
N GLY A 8 -4.43 17.79 1.06
CA GLY A 8 -4.34 17.10 2.34
C GLY A 8 -4.68 15.61 2.25
N TYR A 9 -4.81 15.04 1.06
CA TYR A 9 -5.05 13.60 0.92
C TYR A 9 -3.78 12.82 1.26
N ILE A 10 -3.90 11.87 2.19
CA ILE A 10 -2.83 10.99 2.61
C ILE A 10 -3.02 9.62 1.95
N GLN A 11 -1.97 9.11 1.31
CA GLN A 11 -2.01 7.80 0.67
C GLN A 11 -2.41 6.68 1.66
N PRO A 12 -3.41 5.85 1.33
CA PRO A 12 -3.99 4.89 2.27
C PRO A 12 -3.14 3.62 2.40
N SER A 13 -3.33 2.89 3.50
CA SER A 13 -2.91 1.49 3.59
C SER A 13 -3.83 0.57 2.78
N ARG A 14 -3.35 -0.65 2.47
CA ARG A 14 -4.20 -1.66 1.81
C ARG A 14 -5.42 -2.02 2.65
N ALA A 15 -5.26 -2.12 3.98
CA ALA A 15 -6.36 -2.40 4.90
C ALA A 15 -7.45 -1.31 4.83
N GLN A 16 -7.06 -0.03 4.78
CA GLN A 16 -8.01 1.08 4.62
C GLN A 16 -8.75 1.01 3.28
N LEU A 17 -8.07 0.69 2.18
CA LEU A 17 -8.73 0.53 0.88
C LEU A 17 -9.68 -0.67 0.86
N VAL A 18 -9.29 -1.81 1.42
CA VAL A 18 -10.12 -3.01 1.49
C VAL A 18 -11.36 -2.78 2.36
N ALA A 19 -11.22 -2.07 3.49
CA ALA A 19 -12.35 -1.72 4.35
C ALA A 19 -13.41 -0.87 3.62
N LEU A 20 -12.98 0.02 2.72
CA LEU A 20 -13.88 0.91 1.98
C LEU A 20 -14.42 0.30 0.68
N ARG A 21 -13.62 -0.52 -0.01
CA ARG A 21 -13.89 -0.94 -1.40
C ARG A 21 -14.05 -2.46 -1.56
N GLY A 22 -13.80 -3.23 -0.52
CA GLY A 22 -13.70 -4.68 -0.58
C GLY A 22 -12.47 -5.14 -1.36
N THR A 23 -12.41 -6.44 -1.65
CA THR A 23 -11.26 -7.08 -2.33
C THR A 23 -11.41 -7.19 -3.85
N ARG A 24 -12.57 -6.82 -4.40
CA ARG A 24 -12.89 -6.92 -5.83
C ARG A 24 -12.74 -5.59 -6.60
N SER A 25 -12.09 -4.60 -6.00
CA SER A 25 -11.76 -3.35 -6.68
C SER A 25 -10.55 -3.58 -7.59
N ILE A 26 -10.79 -3.67 -8.90
CA ILE A 26 -9.77 -4.01 -9.91
C ILE A 26 -8.96 -2.79 -10.41
N TYR A 27 -9.41 -1.57 -10.09
CA TYR A 27 -8.77 -0.31 -10.52
C TYR A 27 -8.45 0.59 -9.33
N HIS A 28 -7.57 1.56 -9.54
CA HIS A 28 -7.20 2.61 -8.58
C HIS A 28 -6.73 2.07 -7.22
N ASN A 29 -5.92 1.00 -7.23
CA ASN A 29 -5.24 0.52 -6.03
C ASN A 29 -3.99 1.39 -5.77
N ASN A 30 -4.18 2.46 -5.01
CA ASN A 30 -3.12 3.38 -4.59
C ASN A 30 -2.61 3.10 -3.16
N ALA A 31 -2.80 1.87 -2.64
CA ALA A 31 -2.29 1.51 -1.32
C ALA A 31 -0.77 1.71 -1.22
N ILE A 32 -0.29 1.99 -0.01
CA ILE A 32 1.13 1.96 0.31
C ILE A 32 1.72 0.58 0.00
N GLN A 33 2.80 0.56 -0.77
CA GLN A 33 3.57 -0.65 -1.09
C GLN A 33 4.60 -0.95 0.01
N THR A 34 4.78 -2.24 0.32
CA THR A 34 5.80 -2.72 1.27
C THR A 34 6.82 -3.61 0.55
N TRP A 35 8.09 -3.40 0.90
CA TRP A 35 9.21 -4.22 0.44
C TRP A 35 9.93 -4.78 1.66
N ARG A 36 10.15 -6.09 1.70
CA ARG A 36 11.01 -6.72 2.70
C ARG A 36 12.41 -6.86 2.11
N VAL A 37 13.40 -6.31 2.81
CA VAL A 37 14.81 -6.52 2.47
C VAL A 37 15.35 -7.64 3.35
N GLY A 38 15.87 -8.70 2.73
CA GLY A 38 16.53 -9.82 3.38
C GLY A 38 17.91 -9.42 3.93
N SER A 39 18.47 -10.26 4.81
CA SER A 39 19.84 -10.05 5.34
C SER A 39 20.93 -10.16 4.27
N ASP A 40 20.62 -10.83 3.17
CA ASP A 40 21.42 -10.97 1.96
C ASP A 40 21.22 -9.80 0.96
N GLY A 41 20.31 -8.87 1.25
CA GLY A 41 19.98 -7.73 0.39
C GLY A 41 18.90 -8.01 -0.65
N GLU A 42 18.37 -9.23 -0.74
CA GLU A 42 17.27 -9.56 -1.64
C GLU A 42 15.98 -8.81 -1.26
N VAL A 43 15.22 -8.39 -2.27
CA VAL A 43 14.03 -7.54 -2.07
C VAL A 43 12.77 -8.28 -2.49
N HIS A 44 11.84 -8.45 -1.55
CA HIS A 44 10.57 -9.13 -1.78
C HIS A 44 9.39 -8.16 -1.72
N ASN A 45 8.49 -8.29 -2.71
CA ASN A 45 7.16 -7.68 -2.64
C ASN A 45 6.34 -8.43 -1.57
N VAL A 46 5.96 -7.74 -0.49
CA VAL A 46 5.21 -8.34 0.61
C VAL A 46 4.00 -7.49 0.98
N GLN A 47 3.01 -8.15 1.57
CA GLN A 47 1.89 -7.48 2.24
C GLN A 47 2.00 -7.71 3.73
N LEU A 48 1.85 -6.64 4.51
CA LEU A 48 1.69 -6.72 5.96
C LEU A 48 0.19 -6.77 6.27
N GLY A 49 -0.20 -7.69 7.14
CA GLY A 49 -1.57 -7.86 7.62
C GLY A 49 -1.98 -6.75 8.56
#